data_AF-A0A2S1QFQ8-F1
#
_entry.id   AF-A0A2S1QFQ8-F1
#
_cell.length_a   1.000
_cell.length_b   1.000
_cell.length_c   1.000
_cell.angle_alpha   90.00
_cell.angle_beta   90.00
_cell.angle_gamma   90.00
#
_symmetry.space_group_name_H-M   'P 1'
#
loop_
_entity.id
_entity.type
_entity.pdbx_description
1 polymer ?
#
loop_
_entity_poly.entity_id
_entity_poly.type
_entity_poly.pdbx_seq_one_letter_code
_entity_poly.pdbx_strand_id
1 'polypeptide(L)' 'MQIPTDVPKPQNNSPIDPSSPIELLIFIVLPVLLIIVYFVNRKRVKNKNQQK' A
#
# COMPACT_ATOMS: atom_id res chain seq x y z
N MET A 1 11.77 24.74 28.76
CA MET A 1 11.84 23.90 27.55
C MET A 1 10.46 23.90 26.90
N GLN A 2 10.29 24.53 25.73
CA GLN A 2 9.06 24.44 24.92
C GLN A 2 9.19 23.24 23.97
N ILE A 3 8.24 22.31 24.00
CA ILE A 3 8.15 21.22 23.02
C ILE A 3 7.03 21.62 22.07
N PRO A 4 7.32 21.85 20.78
CA PRO A 4 6.28 22.23 19.84
C PRO A 4 5.25 21.09 19.72
N THR A 5 3.97 21.44 19.89
CA THR A 5 2.83 20.51 19.98
C THR A 5 2.28 20.13 18.60
N ASP A 6 2.45 21.01 17.62
CA ASP A 6 1.80 20.88 16.31
C ASP A 6 2.67 20.17 15.26
N VAL A 7 3.91 19.82 15.62
CA VAL A 7 4.79 19.05 14.74
C VAL A 7 4.59 17.56 15.02
N PRO A 8 4.38 16.74 13.98
CA PRO A 8 4.36 15.29 14.12
C PRO A 8 5.66 14.83 14.79
N LYS A 9 5.52 14.28 16.00
CA LYS A 9 6.65 13.71 16.73
C LYS A 9 6.97 12.35 16.13
N PRO A 10 8.24 11.92 16.11
CA PRO A 10 8.60 10.58 15.65
C PRO A 10 7.97 9.45 16.49
N GLN A 11 7.34 9.79 17.62
CA GLN A 11 6.56 8.87 18.47
C GLN A 11 5.11 8.71 18.00
N ASN A 12 4.62 9.56 17.09
CA ASN A 12 3.23 9.55 16.61
C ASN A 12 3.05 8.59 15.42
N ASN A 13 3.59 7.39 15.57
CA ASN A 13 3.48 6.28 14.62
C ASN A 13 3.11 5.03 15.41
N SER A 14 1.80 4.78 15.53
CA SER A 14 1.35 3.52 16.11
C SER A 14 1.71 2.36 15.17
N PRO A 15 2.21 1.24 15.69
CA PRO A 15 2.44 0.06 14.88
C PRO A 15 1.12 -0.48 14.33
N ILE A 16 1.19 -1.25 13.24
CA ILE A 16 0.04 -1.99 12.71
C ILE A 16 -0.49 -2.96 13.78
N ASP A 17 -1.80 -2.97 14.01
CA ASP A 17 -2.43 -3.92 14.92
C ASP A 17 -2.91 -5.16 14.15
N PRO A 18 -2.28 -6.35 14.34
CA PRO A 18 -2.72 -7.58 13.69
C PRO A 18 -4.04 -8.12 14.26
N SER A 19 -4.50 -7.61 15.41
CA SER A 19 -5.77 -7.96 16.03
C SER A 19 -6.94 -7.17 15.44
N SER A 20 -6.66 -6.04 14.80
CA SER A 20 -7.64 -5.22 14.08
C SER A 20 -7.97 -5.90 12.74
N PRO A 21 -9.22 -6.39 12.54
CA PRO A 21 -9.58 -7.09 11.31
C PRO A 21 -9.43 -6.22 10.06
N ILE A 22 -9.65 -4.90 10.21
CA ILE A 22 -9.56 -3.94 9.11
C ILE A 22 -8.10 -3.69 8.72
N GLU A 23 -7.22 -3.45 9.69
CA GLU A 23 -5.80 -3.20 9.44
C GLU A 23 -5.13 -4.43 8.80
N LEU A 24 -5.43 -5.62 9.34
CA LEU A 24 -4.94 -6.87 8.78
C LEU A 24 -5.44 -7.10 7.35
N LEU A 25 -6.72 -6.82 7.08
CA LEU A 25 -7.29 -6.96 5.74
C LEU A 25 -6.62 -6.01 4.75
N ILE A 26 -6.43 -4.74 5.10
CA ILE A 26 -5.77 -3.77 4.21
C ILE A 26 -4.33 -4.18 3.94
N PHE A 27 -3.60 -4.61 4.98
CA PHE A 27 -2.21 -5.04 4.88
C PHE A 27 -2.02 -6.21 3.89
N ILE A 28 -3.01 -7.10 3.78
CA ILE A 28 -2.98 -8.25 2.87
C ILE A 28 -3.55 -7.90 1.48
N VAL A 29 -4.67 -7.19 1.42
CA VAL A 29 -5.39 -6.91 0.16
C VAL A 29 -4.62 -5.95 -0.72
N LEU A 30 -3.98 -4.92 -0.16
CA LEU A 30 -3.23 -3.92 -0.91
C LEU A 30 -2.10 -4.53 -1.76
N PRO A 31 -1.16 -5.36 -1.22
CA PRO A 31 -0.13 -5.99 -2.03
C PRO A 31 -0.69 -6.97 -3.07
N VAL A 32 -1.75 -7.71 -2.75
CA VAL A 32 -2.42 -8.59 -3.71
C VAL A 32 -2.97 -7.79 -4.89
N LEU A 33 -3.59 -6.64 -4.63
CA LEU A 33 -4.16 -5.78 -5.67
C LEU A 33 -3.07 -5.20 -6.57
N LEU A 34 -1.91 -4.80 -6.01
CA LEU A 34 -0.75 -4.37 -6.78
C LEU A 34 -0.24 -5.48 -7.72
N ILE A 35 -0.18 -6.72 -7.24
CA ILE A 35 0.24 -7.88 -8.05
C ILE A 35 -0.74 -8.10 -9.21
N ILE A 36 -2.05 -8.08 -8.94
CA ILE A 36 -3.09 -8.27 -9.97
C ILE A 36 -2.97 -7.18 -11.03
N VAL A 37 -2.91 -5.91 -10.63
CA VAL A 37 -2.78 -4.77 -11.56
C VAL A 37 -1.51 -4.89 -12.40
N TYR A 38 -0.38 -5.29 -11.80
CA TYR A 38 0.87 -5.51 -12.53
C TYR A 38 0.71 -6.56 -13.63
N PHE A 39 0.12 -7.72 -13.33
CA PHE A 39 -0.08 -8.77 -14.33
C PHE A 39 -1.07 -8.38 -15.43
N VAL A 40 -2.17 -7.71 -15.07
CA VAL A 40 -3.16 -7.21 -16.04
C VAL A 40 -2.50 -6.19 -16.98
N ASN A 41 -1.73 -5.25 -16.45
CA ASN A 41 -1.02 -4.26 -17.26
C ASN A 41 0.05 -4.92 -18.15
N ARG A 42 0.83 -5.86 -17.61
CA ARG A 42 1.86 -6.58 -18.36
C ARG A 42 1.28 -7.37 -19.54
N LYS A 43 0.12 -8.00 -19.38
CA LYS A 43 -0.59 -8.69 -20.47
C LYS A 43 -1.08 -7.70 -21.53
N ARG A 44 -1.63 -6.55 -21.13
CA ARG A 44 -2.10 -5.52 -22.07
C ARG A 44 -0.98 -4.93 -22.92
N VAL A 45 0.20 -4.67 -22.35
CA VAL A 45 1.34 -4.11 -23.09
C VAL A 45 1.91 -5.10 -24.12
N LYS A 46 1.96 -6.40 -23.81
CA LYS A 46 2.42 -7.43 -24.76
C LYS A 46 1.52 -7.53 -25.99
N ASN A 47 0.20 -7.42 -25.81
CA ASN A 47 -0.75 -7.52 -26.92
C ASN A 47 -0.69 -6.32 -27.88
N LYS A 48 -0.23 -5.14 -27.40
CA LYS A 48 -0.04 -3.96 -28.26
C LYS A 48 1.22 -4.06 -29.13
N ASN A 49 2.27 -4.73 -28.64
CA ASN A 49 3.52 -4.91 -29.40
C ASN A 49 3.46 -6.06 -30.42
N GLN A 50 2.49 -6.97 -30.32
CA GLN A 50 2.29 -8.02 -31.33
C GLN A 50 1.36 -7.59 -32.49
N GLN A 51 0.68 -6.45 -32.35
CA GLN A 51 -0.20 -5.87 -33.38
C GLN A 51 0.45 -4.69 -34.12
N LYS A 52 1.75 -4.44 -33.91
CA LYS A 52 2.54 -3.42 -34.60
C LYS A 52 3.68 -4.10 -35.33
#